data_AF-F8PCH9-F1
#
_entry.id   AF-F8PCH9-F1
#
_cell.length_a   1.000
_cell.length_b   1.000
_cell.length_c   1.000
_cell.angle_alpha   90.00
_cell.angle_beta   90.00
_cell.angle_gamma   90.00
#
_symmetry.space_group_name_H-M   'P 1'
#
loop_
_entity.id
_entity.type
_entity.pdbx_description
1 polymer ?
#
loop_
_entity_poly.entity_id
_entity_poly.type
_entity_poly.pdbx_seq_one_letter_code
_entity_poly.pdbx_strand_id
1 'polypeptide(L)'
;MAVLHGVPNAMQPSGMDFGHIVYAQTSSAVQRRMSEILPGDIIALYDAKFKGHKGLQTYHQSVGVGEPLVGVINEFETKKSKVRVFQANQHVGQQTVESVSYRLEDMKSGHVKIFRVLES
;
A
#
# COMPACT_ATOMS: atom_id res chain seq x y z
N MET A 1 -25.32 6.99 -11.67
CA MET A 1 -25.09 7.17 -10.21
C MET A 1 -26.40 7.54 -9.52
N ALA A 2 -27.35 6.62 -9.38
CA ALA A 2 -28.65 6.89 -8.75
C ALA A 2 -29.02 5.87 -7.66
N VAL A 3 -28.59 4.62 -7.79
CA VAL A 3 -28.92 3.54 -6.85
C VAL A 3 -28.16 3.65 -5.52
N LEU A 4 -26.89 4.11 -5.53
CA LEU A 4 -26.05 4.27 -4.33
C LEU A 4 -26.46 5.44 -3.42
N HIS A 5 -27.28 6.37 -3.92
CA HIS A 5 -27.82 7.49 -3.13
C HIS A 5 -28.99 7.08 -2.23
N GLY A 6 -29.60 5.92 -2.47
CA GLY A 6 -30.78 5.44 -1.74
C GLY A 6 -30.46 4.51 -0.56
N VAL A 7 -29.20 4.13 -0.37
CA VAL A 7 -28.77 3.22 0.70
C VAL A 7 -27.94 4.02 1.71
N PRO A 8 -28.45 4.25 2.93
CA PRO A 8 -27.66 4.85 4.00
C PRO A 8 -26.39 4.04 4.23
N ASN A 9 -25.22 4.70 4.19
CA ASN A 9 -23.88 4.15 4.41
C ASN A 9 -23.25 3.31 3.27
N ALA A 10 -23.80 3.31 2.06
CA ALA A 10 -23.16 2.63 0.94
C ALA A 10 -21.92 3.38 0.40
N MET A 11 -20.77 2.71 0.34
CA MET A 11 -19.57 3.23 -0.33
C MET A 11 -19.75 3.15 -1.85
N GLN A 12 -19.55 4.27 -2.56
CA GLN A 12 -19.57 4.25 -4.02
C GLN A 12 -18.23 3.77 -4.57
N PRO A 13 -18.19 2.84 -5.55
CA PRO A 13 -16.92 2.44 -6.17
C PRO A 13 -16.33 3.61 -6.99
N SER A 14 -15.08 3.97 -6.72
CA SER A 14 -14.30 4.84 -7.61
C SER A 14 -12.85 4.36 -7.71
N GLY A 15 -12.49 3.70 -8.81
CA GLY A 15 -11.11 3.26 -9.11
C GLY A 15 -10.68 1.97 -8.39
N MET A 16 -9.37 1.68 -8.40
CA MET A 16 -8.74 0.56 -7.66
C MET A 16 -8.67 0.85 -6.16
N ASP A 17 -9.82 1.02 -5.53
CA ASP A 17 -9.95 1.11 -4.09
C ASP A 17 -10.44 -0.25 -3.56
N PHE A 18 -9.69 -0.84 -2.62
CA PHE A 18 -9.89 -2.23 -2.16
C PHE A 18 -10.73 -2.34 -0.88
N GLY A 19 -11.37 -1.26 -0.43
CA GLY A 19 -12.16 -1.22 0.80
C GLY A 19 -12.04 0.12 1.54
N HIS A 20 -12.16 0.09 2.88
CA HIS A 20 -12.05 1.29 3.71
C HIS A 20 -10.59 1.74 3.83
N ILE A 21 -10.33 3.04 3.62
CA ILE A 21 -8.97 3.56 3.66
C ILE A 21 -8.43 3.63 5.10
N VAL A 22 -7.33 2.92 5.35
CA VAL A 22 -6.61 2.88 6.64
C VAL A 22 -5.52 3.94 6.66
N TYR A 23 -4.74 4.02 5.58
CA TYR A 23 -3.58 4.88 5.45
C TYR A 23 -3.47 5.43 4.02
N ALA A 24 -3.04 6.68 3.88
CA ALA A 24 -2.66 7.23 2.58
C ALA A 24 -1.47 8.19 2.73
N GLN A 25 -0.47 8.02 1.87
CA GLN A 25 0.73 8.85 1.79
C GLN A 25 1.08 9.15 0.33
N THR A 26 1.59 10.36 0.08
CA THR A 26 2.14 10.80 -1.20
C THR A 26 3.51 11.39 -0.94
N SER A 27 4.53 10.87 -1.63
CA SER A 27 5.94 11.14 -1.32
C SER A 27 6.20 10.99 0.19
N SER A 28 6.78 11.95 0.88
CA SER A 28 6.98 11.92 2.34
C SER A 28 5.75 12.38 3.16
N ALA A 29 4.73 12.93 2.52
CA ALA A 29 3.58 13.53 3.20
C ALA A 29 2.46 12.51 3.41
N VAL A 30 2.04 12.33 4.66
CA VAL A 30 0.92 11.45 5.02
C VAL A 30 -0.38 12.25 4.98
N GLN A 31 -1.31 11.88 4.10
CA GLN A 31 -2.62 12.53 3.99
C GLN A 31 -3.65 11.94 4.95
N ARG A 32 -3.58 10.62 5.23
CA ARG A 32 -4.57 9.93 6.07
C ARG A 32 -3.91 8.88 6.97
N ARG A 33 -4.31 8.87 8.24
CA ARG A 33 -4.09 7.79 9.23
C ARG A 33 -5.40 7.58 9.96
N MET A 34 -6.30 6.80 9.37
CA MET A 34 -7.67 6.64 9.88
C MET A 34 -7.74 5.57 10.97
N SER A 35 -6.86 4.56 10.91
CA SER A 35 -6.74 3.50 11.92
C SER A 35 -5.35 2.87 11.89
N GLU A 36 -5.10 1.94 12.82
CA GLU A 36 -3.87 1.14 12.81
C GLU A 36 -3.82 0.23 11.58
N ILE A 37 -2.62 0.12 10.99
CA ILE A 37 -2.33 -0.83 9.91
C ILE A 37 -2.17 -2.21 10.55
N LEU A 38 -2.94 -3.19 10.07
CA LEU A 38 -2.99 -4.54 10.60
C LEU A 38 -2.61 -5.59 9.54
N PRO A 39 -2.16 -6.79 9.95
CA PRO A 39 -2.07 -7.93 9.05
C PRO A 39 -3.42 -8.19 8.35
N GLY A 40 -3.37 -8.50 7.05
CA GLY A 40 -4.55 -8.68 6.20
C GLY A 40 -5.02 -7.42 5.47
N ASP A 41 -4.58 -6.22 5.90
CA ASP A 41 -4.84 -5.00 5.12
C ASP A 41 -4.15 -5.08 3.74
N ILE A 42 -4.77 -4.47 2.73
CA ILE A 42 -4.27 -4.43 1.35
C ILE A 42 -3.46 -3.15 1.16
N ILE A 43 -2.23 -3.28 0.68
CA ILE A 43 -1.41 -2.13 0.27
C ILE A 43 -1.37 -2.02 -1.25
N ALA A 44 -1.49 -0.79 -1.76
CA ALA A 44 -1.29 -0.44 -3.15
C ALA A 44 -0.23 0.67 -3.26
N LEU A 45 0.79 0.44 -4.08
CA LEU A 45 1.93 1.32 -4.33
C LEU A 45 1.90 1.79 -5.78
N TYR A 46 1.81 3.10 -6.00
CA TYR A 46 1.71 3.72 -7.33
C TYR A 46 2.93 4.58 -7.58
N ASP A 47 3.72 4.24 -8.61
CA ASP A 47 4.96 4.93 -9.00
C ASP A 47 5.88 5.23 -7.80
N ALA A 48 5.90 4.31 -6.84
CA ALA A 48 6.49 4.52 -5.54
C ALA A 48 8.01 4.32 -5.61
N LYS A 49 8.76 5.35 -5.18
CA LYS A 49 10.22 5.31 -5.11
C LYS A 49 10.67 5.45 -3.67
N PHE A 50 11.40 4.46 -3.18
CA PHE A 50 11.97 4.43 -1.84
C PHE A 50 13.48 4.63 -1.92
N LYS A 51 14.01 5.45 -1.02
CA LYS A 51 15.45 5.64 -0.82
C LYS A 51 15.74 5.76 0.67
N GLY A 52 16.53 4.82 1.18
CA GLY A 52 16.91 4.74 2.58
C GLY A 52 18.24 4.02 2.77
N HIS A 53 18.52 3.61 4.00
CA HIS A 53 19.74 2.90 4.36
C HIS A 53 19.43 1.52 4.97
N LYS A 54 20.17 0.49 4.54
CA LYS A 54 20.21 -0.84 5.14
C LYS A 54 21.62 -1.07 5.69
N GLY A 55 21.80 -0.81 6.99
CA GLY A 55 23.14 -0.67 7.56
C GLY A 55 23.86 0.52 6.94
N LEU A 56 25.07 0.31 6.44
CA LEU A 56 25.86 1.35 5.77
C LEU A 56 25.51 1.52 4.28
N GLN A 57 24.74 0.60 3.70
CA GLN A 57 24.43 0.61 2.27
C GLN A 57 23.16 1.42 1.99
N THR A 58 23.24 2.36 1.06
CA THR A 58 22.06 3.05 0.52
C THR A 58 21.30 2.10 -0.39
N TYR A 59 19.97 2.09 -0.30
CA TYR A 59 19.13 1.36 -1.24
C TYR A 59 18.21 2.29 -2.00
N HIS A 60 17.85 1.86 -3.21
CA HIS A 60 16.85 2.48 -4.05
C HIS A 60 15.90 1.39 -4.54
N GLN A 61 14.60 1.64 -4.44
CA GLN A 61 13.59 0.70 -4.88
C GLN A 61 12.45 1.46 -5.57
N SER A 62 12.12 1.07 -6.79
CA SER A 62 10.98 1.59 -7.54
C SER A 62 9.99 0.46 -7.76
N VAL A 63 8.72 0.67 -7.43
CA VAL A 63 7.67 -0.35 -7.57
C VAL A 63 6.35 0.27 -8.02
N GLY A 64 5.53 -0.55 -8.66
CA GLY A 64 4.22 -0.12 -9.15
C GLY A 64 4.30 0.92 -10.27
N VAL A 65 5.26 0.76 -11.18
CA VAL A 65 5.47 1.68 -12.31
C VAL A 65 4.50 1.34 -13.43
N GLY A 66 3.69 2.30 -13.86
CA GLY A 66 2.66 2.10 -14.89
C GLY A 66 1.40 1.40 -14.37
N GLU A 67 1.56 0.28 -13.66
CA GLU A 67 0.49 -0.39 -12.92
C GLU A 67 0.89 -0.51 -11.44
N PRO A 68 -0.02 -0.28 -10.48
CA PRO A 68 0.35 -0.34 -9.08
C PRO A 68 0.72 -1.73 -8.64
N LEU A 69 1.70 -1.79 -7.75
CA LEU A 69 1.98 -3.00 -7.01
C LEU A 69 0.95 -3.13 -5.91
N VAL A 70 0.29 -4.29 -5.86
CA VAL A 70 -0.69 -4.62 -4.82
C VAL A 70 -0.19 -5.82 -4.03
N GLY A 71 -0.40 -5.79 -2.71
CA GLY A 71 -0.07 -6.92 -1.85
C GLY A 71 -0.84 -6.92 -0.54
N VAL A 72 -0.70 -8.01 0.20
CA VAL A 72 -1.32 -8.19 1.51
C VAL A 72 -0.28 -7.93 2.59
N ILE A 73 -0.61 -7.08 3.57
CA ILE A 73 0.27 -6.81 4.69
C ILE A 73 0.30 -8.04 5.61
N ASN A 74 1.51 -8.54 5.88
CA ASN A 74 1.76 -9.61 6.84
C ASN A 74 2.13 -9.05 8.23
N GLU A 75 2.84 -7.94 8.28
CA GLU A 75 3.34 -7.34 9.51
C GLU A 75 3.49 -5.82 9.35
N PHE A 76 3.25 -5.06 10.42
CA PHE A 76 3.57 -3.64 10.50
C PHE A 76 4.40 -3.34 11.76
N GLU A 77 5.62 -2.86 11.57
CA GLU A 77 6.52 -2.40 12.64
C GLU A 77 6.33 -0.89 12.85
N THR A 78 5.37 -0.48 13.69
CA THR A 78 4.97 0.93 13.87
C THR A 78 6.14 1.88 14.12
N LYS A 79 7.08 1.52 15.01
CA LYS A 79 8.24 2.37 15.36
C LYS A 79 9.18 2.64 14.18
N LYS A 80 9.22 1.74 13.19
CA LYS A 80 10.07 1.85 12.00
C LYS A 80 9.29 2.27 10.76
N SER A 81 7.98 2.54 10.91
CA SER A 81 7.05 2.77 9.80
C SER A 81 7.24 1.76 8.66
N LYS A 82 7.42 0.48 9.01
CA LYS A 82 7.84 -0.56 8.07
C LYS A 82 6.74 -1.60 7.92
N VAL A 83 6.26 -1.78 6.70
CA VAL A 83 5.31 -2.82 6.32
C VAL A 83 6.05 -4.00 5.71
N ARG A 84 5.66 -5.21 6.06
CA ARG A 84 6.05 -6.43 5.36
C ARG A 84 4.85 -6.93 4.55
N VAL A 85 5.05 -7.17 3.27
CA VAL A 85 3.99 -7.38 2.28
C VAL A 85 4.23 -8.70 1.58
N PHE A 86 3.19 -9.52 1.45
CA PHE A 86 3.15 -10.60 0.47
C PHE A 86 2.64 -10.06 -0.85
N GLN A 87 3.43 -10.20 -1.90
CA GLN A 87 3.12 -9.66 -3.22
C GLN A 87 3.54 -10.63 -4.33
N ALA A 88 2.95 -10.48 -5.51
CA ALA A 88 3.50 -11.12 -6.70
C ALA A 88 4.87 -10.51 -7.01
N ASN A 89 5.84 -11.36 -7.32
CA ASN A 89 7.15 -10.90 -7.75
C ASN A 89 7.02 -10.03 -9.02
N GLN A 90 8.00 -9.17 -9.24
CA GLN A 90 8.04 -8.25 -10.39
C GLN A 90 8.88 -8.82 -11.56
N HIS A 91 9.21 -10.12 -11.54
CA HIS A 91 10.08 -10.74 -12.55
C HIS A 91 9.24 -11.34 -13.70
N VAL A 92 9.66 -11.06 -14.93
CA VAL A 92 8.99 -11.61 -16.13
C VAL A 92 9.26 -13.12 -16.22
N GLY A 93 8.21 -13.92 -16.43
CA GLY A 93 8.31 -15.34 -16.79
C GLY A 93 8.00 -16.36 -15.69
N GLN A 94 7.98 -15.96 -14.41
CA GLN A 94 7.50 -16.81 -13.32
C GLN A 94 6.79 -15.96 -12.27
N GLN A 95 5.49 -16.12 -12.09
CA GLN A 95 4.77 -15.48 -11.00
C GLN A 95 4.86 -16.32 -9.73
N THR A 96 5.69 -15.87 -8.80
CA THR A 96 5.76 -16.41 -7.43
C THR A 96 5.35 -15.35 -6.44
N VAL A 97 4.95 -15.78 -5.24
CA VAL A 97 4.73 -14.87 -4.12
C VAL A 97 6.06 -14.62 -3.41
N GLU A 98 6.36 -13.37 -3.11
CA GLU A 98 7.52 -12.95 -2.32
C GLU A 98 7.09 -12.12 -1.10
N SER A 99 7.98 -12.07 -0.09
CA SER A 99 7.80 -11.19 1.08
C SER A 99 8.75 -10.01 1.00
N VAL A 100 8.21 -8.81 0.83
CA VAL A 100 8.99 -7.57 0.63
C VAL A 100 8.69 -6.57 1.74
N SER A 101 9.73 -5.85 2.18
CA SER A 101 9.61 -4.82 3.20
C SER A 101 9.69 -3.42 2.59
N TYR A 102 8.76 -2.55 2.95
CA TYR A 102 8.78 -1.14 2.60
C TYR A 102 8.80 -0.30 3.86
N ARG A 103 9.77 0.62 3.96
CA ARG A 103 9.76 1.68 4.97
C ARG A 103 9.03 2.88 4.40
N LEU A 104 7.85 3.16 4.91
CA LEU A 104 6.98 4.22 4.39
C LEU A 104 7.66 5.60 4.50
N GLU A 105 8.48 5.81 5.52
CA GLU A 105 9.29 7.02 5.72
C GLU A 105 10.37 7.24 4.65
N ASP A 106 10.83 6.17 4.00
CA ASP A 106 11.86 6.24 2.96
C ASP A 106 11.28 6.60 1.58
N MET A 107 9.95 6.75 1.46
CA MET A 107 9.30 7.11 0.20
C MET A 107 9.66 8.55 -0.22
N LYS A 108 10.17 8.70 -1.45
CA LYS A 108 10.57 9.98 -2.06
C LYS A 108 9.57 10.48 -3.09
N SER A 109 8.87 9.59 -3.78
CA SER A 109 7.81 9.93 -4.73
C SER A 109 6.77 8.80 -4.84
N GLY A 110 5.65 9.11 -5.48
CA GLY A 110 4.55 8.16 -5.69
C GLY A 110 3.54 8.18 -4.54
N HIS A 111 2.63 7.21 -4.57
CA HIS A 111 1.54 7.09 -3.61
C HIS A 111 1.53 5.71 -2.95
N VAL A 112 1.25 5.68 -1.65
CA VAL A 112 0.88 4.47 -0.91
C VAL A 112 -0.54 4.65 -0.42
N LYS A 113 -1.40 3.67 -0.70
CA LYS A 113 -2.71 3.54 -0.06
C LYS A 113 -2.79 2.18 0.64
N ILE A 114 -3.35 2.15 1.84
CA ILE A 114 -3.65 0.91 2.57
C ILE A 114 -5.14 0.88 2.85
N PHE A 115 -5.75 -0.26 2.57
CA PHE A 115 -7.17 -0.50 2.68
C PHE A 115 -7.45 -1.67 3.61
N ARG A 116 -8.54 -1.58 4.37
CA ARG A 116 -9.13 -2.71 5.07
C ARG A 116 -10.27 -3.27 4.22
N VAL A 117 -10.20 -4.57 3.96
CA VAL A 117 -11.30 -5.29 3.33
C VAL A 117 -12.47 -5.28 4.30
N LEU A 118 -13.65 -4.89 3.80
CA LEU A 118 -14.89 -4.96 4.57
C LEU A 118 -15.52 -6.34 4.33
N GLU A 119 -15.88 -7.03 5.40
CA GLU A 119 -16.74 -8.21 5.29
C GLU A 119 -18.17 -7.73 4.98
N SER A 120 -18.81 -8.37 4.01
CA SER A 120 -20.20 -8.12 3.60
C SER A 120 -21.17 -9.02 4.34
#